data_AF-A0AAW8N720-F1
#
_entry.id   AF-A0AAW8N720-F1
#
_cell.length_a   1.000
_cell.length_b   1.000
_cell.length_c   1.000
_cell.angle_alpha   90.00
_cell.angle_beta   90.00
_cell.angle_gamma   90.00
#
_symmetry.space_group_name_H-M   'P 1'
#
loop_
_entity.id
_entity.type
_entity.pdbx_description
1 polymer ?
#
loop_
_entity_poly.entity_id
_entity_poly.type
_entity_poly.pdbx_seq_one_letter_code
_entity_poly.pdbx_strand_id
1 'polypeptide(L)'
;MRRISGTWIAGVSLLLTACSAAPASVAESEHAGGLPAQAITAKPDSSGRDLAYPFPTAGWLDDGARFAIVLAGSSSCPAFPSSIDVADPHTIKLGLDTRGGPKCTADMAPRTYIIRTPTGIDSSGQVTLLFGETTVALPPL
;
A
#
# COMPACT_ATOMS: atom_id res chain seq x y z
N MET A 1 -69.77 15.38 11.09
CA MET A 1 -69.33 14.78 9.81
C MET A 1 -68.39 15.76 9.12
N ARG A 2 -67.08 15.47 9.04
CA ARG A 2 -66.15 16.27 8.22
C ARG A 2 -65.02 15.36 7.74
N ARG A 3 -65.03 15.08 6.43
CA ARG A 3 -64.03 14.32 5.69
C ARG A 3 -62.84 15.25 5.41
N ILE A 4 -61.61 14.78 5.63
CA ILE A 4 -60.37 15.41 5.15
C ILE A 4 -59.51 14.24 4.65
N SER A 5 -59.65 13.87 3.38
CA SER A 5 -58.75 14.23 2.26
C SER A 5 -57.30 13.79 2.49
N GLY A 6 -56.95 12.70 1.81
CA GLY A 6 -55.61 12.11 1.80
C GLY A 6 -54.64 12.91 0.96
N THR A 7 -53.35 12.74 1.27
CA THR A 7 -52.24 13.23 0.47
C THR A 7 -51.24 12.09 0.32
N TRP A 8 -50.99 11.71 -0.92
CA TRP A 8 -50.08 10.65 -1.33
C TRP A 8 -48.62 11.12 -1.16
N ILE A 9 -47.79 10.38 -0.43
CA ILE A 9 -46.35 10.61 -0.37
C ILE A 9 -45.73 9.85 -1.54
N ALA A 10 -45.22 10.59 -2.53
CA ALA A 10 -44.44 10.03 -3.63
C ALA A 10 -43.08 9.56 -3.09
N GLY A 11 -42.79 8.27 -3.27
CA GLY A 11 -41.52 7.67 -2.88
C GLY A 11 -40.38 8.11 -3.80
N VAL A 12 -39.31 8.63 -3.21
CA VAL A 12 -38.04 8.89 -3.89
C VAL A 12 -37.22 7.60 -3.84
N SER A 13 -37.16 6.87 -4.95
CA SER A 13 -36.31 5.69 -5.09
C SER A 13 -34.87 6.13 -5.35
N LEU A 14 -34.01 6.01 -4.32
CA LEU A 14 -32.56 6.18 -4.45
C LEU A 14 -31.99 4.94 -5.17
N LEU A 15 -31.63 5.08 -6.45
CA LEU A 15 -30.88 4.07 -7.18
C LEU A 15 -29.39 4.15 -6.76
N LEU A 16 -28.97 3.28 -5.85
CA LEU A 16 -27.56 3.08 -5.51
C LEU A 16 -26.88 2.33 -6.66
N THR A 17 -26.19 3.06 -7.55
CA THR A 17 -25.27 2.49 -8.54
C THR A 17 -24.10 1.83 -7.81
N ALA A 18 -24.09 0.49 -7.77
CA ALA A 18 -22.97 -0.29 -7.28
C ALA A 18 -21.80 -0.18 -8.27
N CYS A 19 -20.79 0.62 -7.95
CA CYS A 19 -19.50 0.58 -8.62
C CYS A 19 -18.82 -0.74 -8.24
N SER A 20 -18.63 -1.65 -9.20
CA SER A 20 -17.71 -2.78 -9.02
C SER A 20 -16.28 -2.23 -8.89
N ALA A 21 -15.86 -1.94 -7.66
CA ALA A 21 -14.51 -1.49 -7.38
C ALA A 21 -13.55 -2.66 -7.62
N ALA A 22 -12.64 -2.50 -8.59
CA ALA A 22 -11.45 -3.35 -8.66
C ALA A 22 -10.69 -3.28 -7.32
N PRO A 23 -9.95 -4.33 -6.91
CA PRO A 23 -9.17 -4.27 -5.68
C PRO A 23 -8.21 -3.09 -5.74
N ALA A 24 -8.42 -2.13 -4.84
CA ALA A 24 -7.66 -0.90 -4.78
C ALA A 24 -6.38 -1.13 -3.98
N SER A 25 -5.31 -0.43 -4.35
CA SER A 25 -4.12 -0.38 -3.52
C SER A 25 -4.33 0.56 -2.34
N VAL A 26 -3.68 0.29 -1.21
CA VAL A 26 -3.64 1.22 -0.06
C VAL A 26 -2.67 2.40 -0.26
N ALA A 27 -1.89 2.39 -1.35
CA ALA A 27 -0.97 3.47 -1.65
C ALA A 27 -1.71 4.74 -2.11
N GLU A 28 -1.24 5.91 -1.67
CA GLU A 28 -1.74 7.21 -2.13
C GLU A 28 -1.32 7.50 -3.57
N SER A 29 -0.17 6.95 -3.99
CA SER A 29 0.32 7.05 -5.36
C SER A 29 1.28 5.90 -5.69
N GLU A 30 1.45 5.64 -6.99
CA GLU A 30 2.38 4.64 -7.52
C GLU A 30 3.14 5.17 -8.73
N HIS A 31 4.37 4.70 -8.94
CA HIS A 31 5.17 5.01 -10.12
C HIS A 31 6.13 3.86 -10.45
N ALA A 32 6.57 3.80 -11.70
CA ALA A 32 7.60 2.84 -12.11
C ALA A 32 8.98 3.26 -11.58
N GLY A 33 9.82 2.29 -11.25
CA GLY A 33 11.20 2.54 -10.80
C GLY A 33 11.44 2.17 -9.34
N GLY A 34 12.59 2.62 -8.84
CA GLY A 34 13.05 2.38 -7.47
C GLY A 34 12.58 3.44 -6.47
N LEU A 35 13.20 3.42 -5.29
CA LEU A 35 12.89 4.39 -4.24
C LEU A 35 13.16 5.83 -4.72
N PRO A 36 12.35 6.81 -4.26
CA PRO A 36 12.66 8.21 -4.48
C PRO A 36 14.03 8.57 -3.90
N ALA A 37 14.76 9.48 -4.55
CA ALA A 37 16.13 9.85 -4.15
C ALA A 37 16.22 10.40 -2.71
N GLN A 38 15.14 11.00 -2.23
CA GLN A 38 15.01 11.55 -0.88
C GLN A 38 14.60 10.52 0.18
N ALA A 39 14.38 9.25 -0.20
CA ALA A 39 13.95 8.23 0.73
C ALA A 39 15.07 7.90 1.74
N ILE A 40 14.75 7.96 3.04
CA ILE A 40 15.67 7.60 4.11
C ILE A 40 15.57 6.10 4.35
N THR A 41 16.63 5.36 4.02
CA THR A 41 16.66 3.89 4.06
C THR A 41 17.55 3.38 5.19
N ALA A 42 17.24 2.17 5.68
CA ALA A 42 18.15 1.50 6.59
C ALA A 42 19.45 1.16 5.84
N LYS A 43 20.58 1.22 6.55
CA LYS A 43 21.85 0.77 5.98
C LYS A 43 21.72 -0.71 5.62
N PRO A 44 22.14 -1.15 4.42
CA PRO A 44 22.18 -2.58 4.10
C PRO A 44 22.93 -3.32 5.20
N ASP A 45 22.37 -4.43 5.67
CA ASP A 45 23.10 -5.27 6.60
C ASP A 45 24.43 -5.70 5.95
N SER A 46 25.49 -5.81 6.74
CA SER A 46 26.82 -6.13 6.24
C SER A 46 26.95 -7.62 5.87
N SER A 47 25.84 -8.34 5.63
CA SER A 47 25.83 -9.76 5.29
C SER A 47 26.40 -10.05 3.89
N GLY A 48 26.80 -9.02 3.13
CA GLY A 48 27.48 -9.16 1.85
C GLY A 48 26.60 -9.79 0.76
N ARG A 49 25.28 -9.84 0.98
CA ARG A 49 24.35 -10.23 -0.07
C ARG A 49 24.18 -9.06 -1.02
N ASP A 50 25.00 -9.07 -2.07
CA ASP A 50 24.75 -8.32 -3.30
C ASP A 50 23.47 -8.88 -3.93
N LEU A 51 22.32 -8.46 -3.38
CA LEU A 51 21.04 -8.78 -3.97
C LEU A 51 20.89 -7.85 -5.15
N ALA A 52 21.25 -8.33 -6.34
CA ALA A 52 20.96 -7.67 -7.61
C ALA A 52 19.48 -7.22 -7.73
N TYR A 53 18.60 -7.76 -6.87
CA TYR A 53 17.19 -7.42 -6.70
C TYR A 53 16.81 -7.41 -5.20
N PRO A 54 17.00 -6.31 -4.46
CA PRO A 54 16.71 -6.23 -3.03
C PRO A 54 15.22 -5.89 -2.81
N PHE A 55 14.30 -6.60 -3.47
CA PHE A 55 12.87 -6.34 -3.33
C PHE A 55 12.24 -7.36 -2.36
N PRO A 56 11.31 -6.93 -1.48
CA PRO A 56 10.88 -5.54 -1.27
C PRO A 56 11.97 -4.67 -0.61
N THR A 57 11.98 -3.38 -0.93
CA THR A 57 12.78 -2.35 -0.22
C THR A 57 11.88 -1.19 0.18
N ALA A 58 12.29 -0.41 1.17
CA ALA A 58 11.51 0.70 1.70
C ALA A 58 12.37 1.85 2.22
N GLY A 59 11.78 3.04 2.30
CA GLY A 59 12.39 4.20 2.94
C GLY A 59 11.36 5.22 3.39
N TRP A 60 11.69 5.97 4.44
CA TRP A 60 10.86 7.07 4.93
C TRP A 60 10.85 8.23 3.95
N LEU A 61 9.75 8.97 3.95
CA LEU A 61 9.57 10.23 3.25
C LEU A 61 8.92 11.24 4.21
N ASP A 62 9.14 12.52 3.93
CA ASP A 62 8.46 13.63 4.61
C ASP A 62 8.50 13.51 6.14
N ASP A 63 9.71 13.29 6.68
CA ASP A 63 9.97 13.17 8.12
C ASP A 63 9.08 12.12 8.81
N GLY A 64 8.78 11.03 8.11
CA GLY A 64 8.03 9.89 8.63
C GLY A 64 6.52 9.98 8.42
N ALA A 65 6.01 11.07 7.83
CA ALA A 65 4.59 11.17 7.50
C ALA A 65 4.16 10.18 6.40
N ARG A 66 5.11 9.74 5.57
CA ARG A 66 4.92 8.74 4.51
C ARG A 66 6.11 7.79 4.47
N PHE A 67 5.92 6.63 3.87
CA PHE A 67 7.01 5.76 3.46
C PHE A 67 6.78 5.28 2.02
N ALA A 68 7.88 5.06 1.32
CA ALA A 68 7.89 4.42 0.02
C ALA A 68 8.23 2.94 0.20
N ILE A 69 7.53 2.06 -0.51
CA ILE A 69 7.94 0.67 -0.71
C ILE A 69 8.18 0.44 -2.20
N VAL A 70 9.12 -0.43 -2.55
CA VAL A 70 9.32 -0.89 -3.91
C VAL A 70 9.10 -2.39 -3.96
N LEU A 71 8.21 -2.80 -4.85
CA LEU A 71 7.90 -4.19 -5.13
C LEU A 71 8.40 -4.54 -6.52
N ALA A 72 8.87 -5.77 -6.71
CA ALA A 72 9.14 -6.32 -8.02
C ALA A 72 7.99 -7.22 -8.44
N GLY A 73 7.48 -7.02 -9.64
CA GLY A 73 6.47 -7.87 -10.26
C GLY A 73 6.65 -7.92 -11.76
N SER A 74 5.92 -8.83 -12.41
CA SER A 74 5.83 -8.85 -13.87
C SER A 74 5.28 -7.52 -14.37
N SER A 75 5.82 -6.97 -15.45
CA SER A 75 5.30 -5.72 -16.02
C SER A 75 3.83 -5.82 -16.43
N SER A 76 3.35 -7.00 -16.82
CA SER A 76 1.95 -7.27 -17.14
C SER A 76 1.11 -7.73 -15.93
N CYS A 77 1.75 -8.09 -14.82
CA CYS A 77 1.10 -8.46 -13.56
C CYS A 77 1.83 -7.84 -12.36
N PRO A 78 1.70 -6.51 -12.15
CA PRO A 78 2.39 -5.85 -11.07
C PRO A 78 1.80 -6.23 -9.71
N ALA A 79 2.67 -6.55 -8.76
CA ALA A 79 2.31 -6.65 -7.35
C ALA A 79 2.02 -5.27 -6.77
N PHE A 80 1.06 -5.15 -5.85
CA PHE A 80 0.70 -3.90 -5.18
C PHE A 80 0.32 -4.16 -3.72
N PRO A 81 0.48 -3.18 -2.81
CA PRO A 81 0.02 -3.30 -1.44
C PRO A 81 -1.51 -3.18 -1.41
N SER A 82 -2.17 -4.26 -0.99
CA SER A 82 -3.63 -4.40 -0.96
C SER A 82 -4.24 -4.15 0.43
N SER A 83 -3.44 -4.30 1.48
CA SER A 83 -3.85 -3.99 2.85
C SER A 83 -2.68 -3.48 3.69
N ILE A 84 -3.01 -2.79 4.78
CA ILE A 84 -2.07 -2.33 5.78
C ILE A 84 -2.67 -2.57 7.17
N ASP A 85 -1.88 -3.11 8.08
CA ASP A 85 -2.26 -3.39 9.47
C ASP A 85 -1.13 -3.01 10.42
N VAL A 86 -1.46 -2.38 11.54
CA VAL A 86 -0.48 -1.99 12.57
C VAL A 86 -0.51 -3.06 13.65
N ALA A 87 0.53 -3.90 13.70
CA ALA A 87 0.60 -4.97 14.68
C ALA A 87 1.02 -4.44 16.07
N ASP A 88 1.92 -3.46 16.08
CA ASP A 88 2.40 -2.73 17.26
C ASP A 88 3.05 -1.40 16.79
N PRO A 89 3.45 -0.49 17.70
CA PRO A 89 4.00 0.82 17.33
C PRO A 89 5.24 0.79 16.42
N HIS A 90 5.93 -0.35 16.32
CA HIS A 90 7.13 -0.52 15.52
C HIS A 90 6.97 -1.60 14.44
N THR A 91 5.76 -2.09 14.18
CA THR A 91 5.52 -3.15 13.19
C THR A 91 4.29 -2.88 12.34
N ILE A 92 4.51 -2.73 11.03
CA ILE A 92 3.47 -2.59 10.01
C ILE A 92 3.44 -3.87 9.17
N LYS A 93 2.27 -4.49 9.02
CA LYS A 93 2.02 -5.60 8.10
C LYS A 93 1.39 -5.07 6.81
N LEU A 94 1.93 -5.50 5.68
CA LEU A 94 1.45 -5.16 4.35
C LEU A 94 0.97 -6.42 3.65
N GLY A 95 -0.32 -6.45 3.30
CA GLY A 95 -0.85 -7.44 2.38
C GLY A 95 -0.46 -7.06 0.95
N LEU A 96 -0.04 -8.05 0.17
CA LEU A 96 0.27 -7.88 -1.24
C LEU A 96 -0.74 -8.65 -2.10
N ASP A 97 -1.15 -8.04 -3.20
CA ASP A 97 -1.95 -8.69 -4.24
C ASP A 97 -1.35 -8.35 -5.61
N THR A 98 -1.86 -8.96 -6.68
CA THR A 98 -1.33 -8.82 -8.04
C THR A 98 -2.43 -8.37 -8.99
N ARG A 99 -2.15 -7.35 -9.81
CA ARG A 99 -3.06 -6.94 -10.89
C ARG A 99 -2.86 -7.82 -12.11
N GLY A 100 -3.85 -7.85 -12.99
CA GLY A 100 -3.78 -8.57 -14.26
C GLY A 100 -4.51 -9.90 -14.22
N GLY A 101 -4.07 -10.83 -15.05
CA GLY A 101 -4.71 -12.13 -15.25
C GLY A 101 -3.70 -13.28 -15.28
N PRO A 102 -4.10 -14.50 -15.68
CA PRO A 102 -3.25 -15.69 -15.59
C PRO A 102 -2.07 -15.71 -16.57
N LYS A 103 -1.85 -14.64 -17.34
CA LYS A 103 -0.83 -14.53 -18.39
C LYS A 103 0.14 -13.39 -18.02
N CYS A 104 1.06 -13.69 -17.12
CA CYS A 104 2.12 -12.76 -16.72
C CYS A 104 3.34 -12.94 -17.61
N THR A 105 3.98 -11.83 -18.00
CA THR A 105 5.25 -11.83 -18.73
C THR A 105 6.42 -12.04 -17.76
N ALA A 106 7.57 -12.49 -18.27
CA ALA A 106 8.74 -12.81 -17.44
C ALA A 106 9.58 -11.59 -17.04
N ASP A 107 9.34 -10.43 -17.65
CA ASP A 107 10.09 -9.21 -17.36
C ASP A 107 9.64 -8.60 -16.02
N MET A 108 10.56 -8.64 -15.07
CA MET A 108 10.37 -8.07 -13.73
C MET A 108 10.67 -6.58 -13.79
N ALA A 109 9.71 -5.76 -13.34
CA ALA A 109 9.85 -4.33 -13.26
C ALA A 109 9.60 -3.85 -11.82
N PRO A 110 10.49 -3.00 -11.26
CA PRO A 110 10.25 -2.39 -9.96
C PRO A 110 9.15 -1.35 -10.06
N ARG A 111 8.27 -1.34 -9.05
CA ARG A 111 7.25 -0.32 -8.87
C ARG A 111 7.24 0.19 -7.44
N THR A 112 7.20 1.51 -7.32
CA THR A 112 7.18 2.22 -6.06
C THR A 112 5.76 2.59 -5.70
N TYR A 113 5.45 2.44 -4.42
CA TYR A 113 4.17 2.77 -3.82
C TYR A 113 4.41 3.71 -2.64
N ILE A 114 3.75 4.87 -2.65
CA ILE A 114 3.83 5.85 -1.57
C ILE A 114 2.64 5.65 -0.65
N ILE A 115 2.91 5.36 0.61
CA ILE A 115 1.90 5.02 1.61
C ILE A 115 2.00 6.02 2.77
N ARG A 116 0.85 6.53 3.21
CA ARG A 116 0.77 7.32 4.43
C ARG A 116 1.08 6.44 5.62
N THR A 117 1.95 6.93 6.51
CA THR A 117 2.25 6.23 7.75
C THR A 117 0.98 6.14 8.60
N PRO A 118 0.54 4.93 9.01
CA PRO A 118 -0.60 4.78 9.88
C PRO A 118 -0.41 5.49 11.22
N THR A 119 -1.51 5.95 11.80
CA THR A 119 -1.51 6.46 13.17
C THR A 119 -1.05 5.37 14.15
N GLY A 120 -0.26 5.76 15.15
CA GLY A 120 0.22 4.85 16.19
C GLY A 120 1.60 4.25 15.93
N ILE A 121 2.20 4.52 14.77
CA ILE A 121 3.59 4.18 14.50
C ILE A 121 4.53 5.19 15.16
N ASP A 122 5.52 4.66 15.86
CA ASP A 122 6.60 5.42 16.49
C ASP A 122 7.85 5.35 15.62
N SER A 123 8.09 6.40 14.84
CA SER A 123 9.27 6.50 13.97
C SER A 123 10.55 6.90 14.71
N SER A 124 10.49 7.19 16.01
CA SER A 124 11.71 7.46 16.80
C SER A 124 12.52 6.19 17.06
N GLY A 125 11.90 5.02 16.86
CA GLY A 125 12.53 3.71 16.82
C GLY A 125 12.57 3.11 15.42
N GLN A 126 13.24 1.97 15.28
CA GLN A 126 13.22 1.22 14.03
C GLN A 126 11.82 0.64 13.81
N VAL A 127 11.25 0.88 12.62
CA VAL A 127 9.95 0.29 12.23
C VAL A 127 10.18 -0.88 11.28
N THR A 128 9.52 -1.99 11.53
CA THR A 128 9.58 -3.21 10.73
C THR A 128 8.36 -3.28 9.81
N LEU A 129 8.60 -3.42 8.51
CA LEU A 129 7.58 -3.74 7.53
C LEU A 129 7.57 -5.25 7.28
N LEU A 130 6.41 -5.89 7.39
CA LEU A 130 6.21 -7.31 7.15
C LEU A 130 5.42 -7.52 5.85
N PHE A 131 5.98 -8.29 4.93
CA PHE A 131 5.41 -8.71 3.66
C PHE A 131 5.30 -10.25 3.65
N GLY A 132 4.29 -10.79 4.34
CA GLY A 132 4.24 -12.22 4.62
C GLY A 132 5.42 -12.64 5.51
N GLU A 133 6.32 -13.48 4.98
CA GLU A 133 7.54 -13.92 5.67
C GLU A 133 8.74 -12.98 5.48
N THR A 134 8.64 -12.02 4.55
CA THR A 134 9.73 -11.08 4.27
C THR A 134 9.64 -9.86 5.17
N THR A 135 10.78 -9.39 5.67
CA THR A 135 10.86 -8.21 6.54
C THR A 135 11.76 -7.14 5.93
N VAL A 136 11.38 -5.87 6.09
CA VAL A 136 12.18 -4.71 5.70
C VAL A 136 12.20 -3.73 6.85
N ALA A 137 13.38 -3.26 7.24
CA ALA A 137 13.52 -2.27 8.29
C ALA A 137 13.49 -0.85 7.70
N LEU A 138 12.74 0.03 8.36
CA LEU A 138 12.84 1.47 8.24
C LEU A 138 13.64 2.01 9.43
N PRO A 139 14.66 2.86 9.21
CA PRO A 139 15.52 3.34 10.28
C PRO A 139 14.75 4.30 11.21
N PRO A 140 15.23 4.54 12.44
CA PRO A 140 14.74 5.64 13.27
C PRO A 140 14.86 7.00 12.57
N LEU A 141 13.95 7.94 12.87
CA LEU A 141 13.96 9.34 12.44
C LEU A 141 14.24 10.30 13.60
#